data_AF-U3TV35-F1
#
_entry.id   AF-U3TV35-F1
#
_cell.length_a   1.000
_cell.length_b   1.000
_cell.length_c   1.000
_cell.angle_alpha   90.00
_cell.angle_beta   90.00
_cell.angle_gamma   90.00
#
_symmetry.space_group_name_H-M   'P 1'
#
loop_
_entity.id
_entity.type
_entity.pdbx_description
1 polymer ?
#
loop_
_entity_poly.entity_id
_entity_poly.type
_entity_poly.pdbx_seq_one_letter_code
_entity_poly.pdbx_strand_id
1 'polypeptide(L)'
;MPIVDDPHTFGRIAATNAISDIYAMGGKPIMAIAILGWPVNVLDAKVAQQVVEGGRAACQAAGIALAGGHSIDAPEPIFGLAVTGIVDVARVKKNSAAQVGCELFLTKPLGIGILTTAEKKGLLVAVQPDAVAAFRACAAQAGVEATAIGTLLPADRAHPLITVVT
;
A
#
# COMPACT_ATOMS: atom_id res chain seq x y z
N MET A 1 1.06 -3.46 -14.41
CA MET A 1 -0.27 -2.90 -14.04
C MET A 1 -0.30 -2.29 -12.63
N PRO A 2 -0.76 -1.04 -12.45
CA PRO A 2 -0.91 -0.39 -11.15
C PRO A 2 -1.95 -1.10 -10.25
N ILE A 3 -1.79 -0.95 -8.94
CA ILE A 3 -2.66 -1.63 -7.95
C ILE A 3 -3.95 -0.87 -7.66
N VAL A 4 -3.97 0.44 -7.92
CA VAL A 4 -5.10 1.36 -7.79
C VAL A 4 -5.06 2.38 -8.92
N ASP A 5 -6.19 3.03 -9.21
CA ASP A 5 -6.31 3.99 -10.31
C ASP A 5 -5.76 5.38 -9.98
N ASP A 6 -5.85 5.82 -8.71
CA ASP A 6 -5.32 7.12 -8.29
C ASP A 6 -3.78 7.12 -8.32
N PRO A 7 -3.13 7.92 -9.19
CA PRO A 7 -1.69 7.86 -9.40
C PRO A 7 -0.89 8.20 -8.14
N HIS A 8 -1.35 9.20 -7.38
CA HIS A 8 -0.71 9.61 -6.14
C HIS A 8 -0.78 8.50 -5.08
N THR A 9 -1.93 7.86 -4.92
CA THR A 9 -2.09 6.72 -4.00
C THR A 9 -1.28 5.51 -4.46
N PHE A 10 -1.21 5.22 -5.77
CA PHE A 10 -0.33 4.18 -6.30
C PHE A 10 1.14 4.43 -5.89
N GLY A 11 1.63 5.66 -6.08
CA GLY A 11 2.97 6.06 -5.66
C GLY A 11 3.21 5.87 -4.16
N ARG A 12 2.25 6.29 -3.32
CA ARG A 12 2.32 6.10 -1.86
C ARG A 12 2.39 4.63 -1.47
N ILE A 13 1.56 3.79 -2.08
CA ILE A 13 1.50 2.35 -1.78
C ILE A 13 2.82 1.68 -2.17
N ALA A 14 3.30 1.92 -3.39
CA ALA A 14 4.54 1.33 -3.90
C ALA A 14 5.76 1.72 -3.04
N ALA A 15 5.86 3.01 -2.69
CA ALA A 15 6.92 3.50 -1.82
C ALA A 15 6.83 2.92 -0.40
N THR A 16 5.64 2.88 0.20
CA THR A 16 5.43 2.29 1.53
C THR A 16 5.81 0.81 1.54
N ASN A 17 5.47 0.08 0.48
CA ASN A 17 5.85 -1.33 0.31
C ASN A 17 7.36 -1.50 0.27
N ALA A 18 8.06 -0.72 -0.56
CA ALA A 18 9.52 -0.80 -0.68
C ALA A 18 10.26 -0.45 0.63
N ILE A 19 9.75 0.53 1.40
CA ILE A 19 10.33 0.91 2.69
C ILE A 19 10.07 -0.18 3.76
N SER A 20 8.98 -0.95 3.63
CA SER A 20 8.56 -1.94 4.62
C SER A 20 9.63 -2.98 4.92
N ASP A 21 10.45 -3.37 3.94
CA ASP A 21 11.50 -4.38 4.14
C ASP A 21 12.62 -3.88 5.06
N ILE A 22 12.91 -2.57 5.06
CA ILE A 22 13.85 -1.99 6.03
C ILE A 22 13.31 -2.14 7.46
N TYR A 23 12.02 -1.86 7.66
CA TYR A 23 11.38 -2.04 8.96
C TYR A 23 11.27 -3.51 9.38
N ALA A 24 10.99 -4.42 8.44
CA ALA A 24 10.90 -5.85 8.70
C ALA A 24 12.22 -6.44 9.23
N MET A 25 13.36 -5.91 8.77
CA MET A 25 14.69 -6.28 9.26
C MET A 25 15.06 -5.62 10.60
N GLY A 26 14.17 -4.78 11.16
CA GLY A 26 14.41 -3.98 12.36
C GLY A 26 15.26 -2.73 12.11
N GLY A 27 15.45 -2.34 10.85
CA GLY A 27 16.24 -1.20 10.45
C GLY A 27 15.48 0.12 10.44
N LYS A 28 16.25 1.21 10.42
CA LYS A 28 15.75 2.56 10.20
C LYS A 28 16.12 2.99 8.77
N PRO A 29 15.14 3.38 7.93
CA PRO A 29 15.45 3.90 6.60
C PRO A 29 16.17 5.25 6.72
N ILE A 30 17.09 5.52 5.79
CA ILE A 30 17.87 6.77 5.76
C ILE A 30 17.72 7.53 4.44
N MET A 31 17.50 6.83 3.33
CA MET A 31 17.24 7.43 2.02
C MET A 31 16.54 6.47 1.08
N ALA A 32 15.91 7.01 0.05
CA ALA A 32 15.39 6.23 -1.06
C ALA A 32 15.65 6.93 -2.40
N ILE A 33 15.76 6.15 -3.48
CA ILE A 33 15.80 6.64 -4.86
C ILE A 33 14.69 5.97 -5.67
N ALA A 34 14.07 6.73 -6.58
CA ALA A 34 12.98 6.24 -7.41
C ALA A 34 13.47 5.34 -8.56
N ILE A 35 12.68 4.32 -8.87
CA ILE A 35 12.79 3.49 -10.07
C ILE A 35 11.47 3.70 -10.84
N LEU A 36 11.55 4.26 -12.05
CA LEU A 36 10.37 4.59 -12.86
C LEU A 36 10.51 4.01 -14.28
N GLY A 37 9.58 3.16 -14.68
CA GLY A 37 9.34 2.83 -16.08
C GLY A 37 8.03 3.48 -16.51
N TRP A 38 8.01 4.23 -17.61
CA TRP A 38 6.82 4.97 -18.00
C TRP A 38 6.57 4.93 -19.51
N PRO A 39 5.35 4.59 -19.99
CA PRO A 39 5.05 4.60 -21.42
C PRO A 39 4.77 6.02 -21.90
N VAL A 40 5.82 6.75 -22.27
CA VAL A 40 5.74 8.20 -22.56
C VAL A 40 4.82 8.55 -23.73
N ASN A 41 4.58 7.60 -24.63
CA ASN A 41 3.68 7.75 -25.77
C ASN A 41 2.22 7.38 -25.47
N VAL A 42 1.93 6.82 -24.28
CA VAL A 42 0.59 6.34 -23.90
C VAL A 42 0.04 7.11 -22.71
N LEU A 43 0.88 7.48 -21.74
CA LEU A 43 0.48 8.18 -20.52
C LEU A 43 1.24 9.49 -20.34
N ASP A 44 0.50 10.56 -20.03
CA ASP A 44 1.06 11.89 -19.78
C ASP A 44 2.07 11.86 -18.61
N ALA A 45 3.20 12.55 -18.79
CA ALA A 45 4.22 12.75 -17.76
C ALA A 45 3.67 13.42 -16.49
N LYS A 46 2.58 14.20 -16.57
CA LYS A 46 1.88 14.76 -15.40
C LYS A 46 1.33 13.66 -14.48
N VAL A 47 0.88 12.55 -15.05
CA VAL A 47 0.42 11.39 -14.27
C VAL A 47 1.62 10.73 -13.57
N ALA A 48 2.75 10.59 -14.28
CA ALA A 48 4.00 10.11 -13.67
C ALA A 48 4.44 11.00 -12.49
N GLN A 49 4.32 12.32 -12.64
CA GLN A 49 4.65 13.28 -11.58
C GLN A 49 3.80 13.05 -10.32
N GLN A 50 2.50 12.77 -10.47
CA GLN A 50 1.62 12.45 -9.34
C GLN A 50 2.05 11.15 -8.64
N VAL A 51 2.46 10.12 -9.38
CA VAL A 51 3.02 8.89 -8.81
C VAL A 51 4.29 9.19 -8.00
N VAL A 52 5.22 9.96 -8.57
CA VAL A 52 6.46 10.33 -7.87
C VAL A 52 6.17 11.18 -6.63
N GLU A 53 5.20 12.10 -6.68
CA GLU A 53 4.77 12.89 -5.52
C GLU A 53 4.17 12.01 -4.42
N GLY A 54 3.36 11.01 -4.80
CA GLY A 54 2.87 10.01 -3.87
C GLY A 54 4.02 9.25 -3.19
N GLY A 55 5.03 8.83 -3.96
CA GLY A 55 6.22 8.21 -3.42
C GLY A 55 6.98 9.12 -2.46
N ARG A 56 7.13 10.40 -2.82
CA ARG A 56 7.76 11.43 -1.99
C ARG A 56 7.02 11.63 -0.66
N ALA A 57 5.70 11.69 -0.68
CA ALA A 57 4.88 11.82 0.53
C ALA A 57 5.05 10.61 1.48
N ALA A 58 5.15 9.38 0.93
CA ALA A 58 5.43 8.20 1.73
C ALA A 58 6.84 8.21 2.33
N CYS A 59 7.87 8.62 1.56
CA CYS A 59 9.22 8.83 2.08
C CYS A 59 9.24 9.88 3.21
N GLN A 60 8.55 11.00 3.03
CA GLN A 60 8.45 12.04 4.05
C GLN A 60 7.79 11.52 5.34
N ALA A 61 6.73 10.72 5.22
CA ALA A 61 6.09 10.08 6.36
C ALA A 61 7.01 9.08 7.09
N ALA A 62 7.97 8.48 6.38
CA ALA A 62 9.03 7.64 6.95
C ALA A 62 10.26 8.44 7.44
N GLY A 63 10.25 9.77 7.34
CA GLY A 63 11.34 10.64 7.77
C GLY A 63 12.59 10.61 6.88
N ILE A 64 12.45 10.22 5.60
CA ILE A 64 13.55 10.16 4.63
C ILE A 64 13.27 11.01 3.40
N ALA A 65 14.32 11.44 2.70
CA ALA A 65 14.19 12.11 1.41
C ALA A 65 14.04 11.08 0.27
N LEU A 66 13.24 11.44 -0.74
CA LEU A 66 13.30 10.83 -2.05
C LEU A 66 14.39 11.54 -2.87
N ALA A 67 15.58 10.96 -2.90
CA ALA A 67 16.82 11.59 -3.39
C ALA A 67 17.03 11.38 -4.90
N GLY A 68 16.03 11.74 -5.71
CA GLY A 68 16.06 11.53 -7.16
C GLY A 68 15.76 10.08 -7.53
N GLY A 69 16.41 9.57 -8.59
CA GLY A 69 16.17 8.23 -9.11
C GLY A 69 16.58 8.09 -10.57
N HIS A 70 16.11 7.01 -11.19
CA HIS A 70 16.28 6.76 -12.62
C HIS A 70 14.94 6.41 -13.27
N SER A 71 14.77 6.87 -14.51
CA SER A 71 13.59 6.63 -15.31
C SER A 71 13.92 6.12 -16.70
N ILE A 72 13.12 5.20 -17.22
CA ILE A 72 13.20 4.69 -18.59
C ILE A 72 11.83 4.76 -19.27
N ASP A 73 11.84 4.84 -20.61
CA ASP A 73 10.65 4.52 -21.39
C ASP A 73 10.38 3.01 -21.28
N ALA A 74 9.13 2.65 -20.99
CA ALA A 74 8.72 1.27 -20.79
C ALA A 74 7.29 1.07 -21.29
N PRO A 75 6.94 -0.10 -21.86
CA PRO A 75 5.60 -0.35 -22.40
C PRO A 75 4.50 -0.32 -21.32
N GLU A 76 4.85 -0.58 -20.06
CA GLU A 76 3.93 -0.52 -18.92
C GLU A 76 4.45 0.42 -17.84
N PRO A 77 3.55 1.08 -17.07
CA PRO A 77 3.94 1.90 -15.93
C PRO A 77 4.47 1.01 -14.79
N ILE A 78 5.69 1.32 -14.34
CA ILE A 78 6.41 0.67 -13.25
C ILE A 78 6.89 1.76 -12.30
N PHE A 79 6.61 1.62 -11.01
CA PHE A 79 7.14 2.51 -10.00
C PHE A 79 7.52 1.74 -8.74
N GLY A 80 8.68 2.07 -8.19
CA GLY A 80 9.20 1.50 -6.95
C GLY A 80 10.36 2.32 -6.42
N LEU A 81 10.93 1.88 -5.29
CA LEU A 81 12.07 2.53 -4.68
C LEU A 81 13.19 1.51 -4.44
N ALA A 82 14.43 1.95 -4.59
CA ALA A 82 15.55 1.35 -3.87
C ALA A 82 15.75 2.13 -2.58
N VAL A 83 15.68 1.43 -1.43
CA VAL A 83 15.71 2.04 -0.10
C VAL A 83 16.95 1.58 0.64
N THR A 84 17.66 2.52 1.24
CA THR A 84 18.82 2.24 2.10
C THR A 84 18.41 2.49 3.55
N GLY A 85 18.76 1.56 4.42
CA GLY A 85 18.56 1.67 5.86
C GLY A 85 19.77 1.22 6.66
N ILE A 86 19.74 1.49 7.95
CA ILE A 86 20.78 1.11 8.91
C ILE A 86 20.17 0.33 10.07
N VAL A 87 20.92 -0.62 10.62
CA VAL A 87 20.51 -1.44 11.75
C VAL A 87 21.75 -1.85 12.54
N ASP A 88 21.62 -1.93 13.86
CA ASP A 88 22.62 -2.57 14.70
C ASP A 88 22.67 -4.07 14.34
N VAL A 89 23.85 -4.57 13.97
CA VAL A 89 24.06 -5.96 13.54
C VAL A 89 23.54 -6.96 14.59
N ALA A 90 23.69 -6.64 15.89
CA ALA A 90 23.20 -7.48 16.97
C ALA A 90 21.66 -7.52 17.07
N ARG A 91 20.96 -6.58 16.44
CA ARG A 91 19.49 -6.41 16.50
C ARG A 91 18.78 -6.77 15.20
N VAL A 92 19.50 -7.21 14.17
CA VAL A 92 18.92 -7.62 12.88
C VAL A 92 17.87 -8.70 13.11
N LYS A 93 16.65 -8.45 12.62
CA LYS A 93 15.56 -9.42 12.66
C LYS A 93 15.56 -10.22 11.36
N LYS A 94 15.87 -11.53 11.47
CA LYS A 94 15.83 -12.47 10.34
C LYS A 94 14.52 -13.25 10.37
N ASN A 95 13.92 -13.46 9.21
CA ASN A 95 12.73 -14.30 9.05
C ASN A 95 12.99 -15.80 9.31
N SER A 96 14.24 -16.20 9.51
CA SER A 96 14.67 -17.59 9.75
C SER A 96 15.07 -17.90 11.20
N ALA A 97 14.93 -16.94 12.12
CA ALA A 97 15.40 -17.07 13.50
C ALA A 97 14.31 -17.42 14.53
N ALA A 98 13.10 -17.76 14.07
CA ALA A 98 12.02 -18.19 14.97
C ALA A 98 12.35 -19.55 15.62
N GLN A 99 11.86 -19.76 16.84
CA GLN A 99 12.09 -20.98 17.62
C GLN A 99 10.77 -21.66 17.97
N VAL A 100 10.83 -22.95 18.28
CA VAL A 100 9.66 -23.69 18.79
C VAL A 100 9.17 -23.01 20.07
N GLY A 101 7.86 -22.77 20.15
CA GLY A 101 7.23 -22.06 21.26
C GLY A 101 7.05 -20.55 21.04
N CYS A 102 7.51 -19.98 19.92
CA CYS A 102 7.18 -18.59 19.57
C CYS A 102 5.69 -18.45 19.21
N GLU A 103 5.09 -17.34 19.65
CA GLU A 103 3.76 -16.90 19.22
C GLU A 103 3.84 -16.11 17.91
N LEU A 104 2.75 -16.15 17.13
CA LEU A 104 2.62 -15.40 15.88
C LEU A 104 1.81 -14.13 16.11
N PHE A 105 2.35 -13.00 15.64
CA PHE A 105 1.69 -11.70 15.69
C PHE A 105 1.58 -11.11 14.29
N LEU A 106 0.47 -10.42 14.04
CA LEU A 106 0.21 -9.71 12.79
C LEU A 106 -0.22 -8.28 13.12
N THR A 107 0.37 -7.28 12.46
CA THR A 107 0.16 -5.85 12.76
C THR A 107 -0.82 -5.15 11.83
N LYS A 108 -1.28 -5.84 10.78
CA LYS A 108 -2.25 -5.35 9.80
C LYS A 108 -3.19 -6.48 9.37
N PRO A 109 -4.50 -6.22 9.19
CA PRO A 109 -5.43 -7.22 8.69
C PRO A 109 -5.03 -7.78 7.31
N LEU A 110 -5.43 -9.03 7.05
CA LEU A 110 -5.32 -9.64 5.73
C LEU A 110 -6.46 -9.18 4.80
N GLY A 111 -6.36 -9.48 3.50
CA GLY A 111 -7.47 -9.32 2.54
C GLY A 111 -7.29 -8.25 1.47
N ILE A 112 -6.19 -7.48 1.48
CA ILE A 112 -5.93 -6.42 0.47
C ILE A 112 -6.07 -6.94 -0.97
N GLY A 113 -5.49 -8.10 -1.29
CA GLY A 113 -5.57 -8.69 -2.64
C GLY A 113 -6.98 -9.09 -3.08
N ILE A 114 -7.82 -9.53 -2.15
CA ILE A 114 -9.24 -9.85 -2.42
C ILE A 114 -10.00 -8.55 -2.71
N LEU A 115 -9.78 -7.52 -1.89
CA LEU A 115 -10.42 -6.21 -2.06
C LEU A 115 -10.05 -5.55 -3.39
N THR A 116 -8.76 -5.51 -3.75
CA THR A 116 -8.31 -4.90 -5.02
C THR A 116 -8.80 -5.70 -6.22
N THR A 117 -8.93 -7.03 -6.10
CA THR A 117 -9.51 -7.86 -7.17
C THR A 117 -11.01 -7.59 -7.34
N ALA A 118 -11.76 -7.46 -6.23
CA ALA A 118 -13.18 -7.14 -6.28
C ALA A 118 -13.42 -5.74 -6.86
N GLU A 119 -12.62 -4.74 -6.46
CA GLU A 119 -12.64 -3.38 -7.00
C GLU A 119 -12.40 -3.38 -8.52
N LYS A 120 -11.35 -4.05 -8.99
CA LYS A 120 -11.05 -4.17 -10.44
C LYS A 120 -12.16 -4.81 -11.26
N LYS A 121 -13.03 -5.62 -10.63
CA LYS A 121 -14.21 -6.24 -11.25
C LYS A 121 -15.49 -5.41 -11.08
N GLY A 122 -15.43 -4.26 -10.40
CA GLY A 122 -16.60 -3.45 -10.07
C GLY A 122 -17.53 -4.09 -9.03
N LEU A 123 -17.03 -5.04 -8.23
CA LEU A 123 -17.81 -5.82 -7.26
C LEU A 123 -17.72 -5.24 -5.83
N LEU A 124 -16.93 -4.19 -5.63
CA LEU A 124 -16.70 -3.56 -4.33
C LEU A 124 -17.20 -2.12 -4.34
N VAL A 125 -18.00 -1.76 -3.33
CA VAL A 125 -18.46 -0.39 -3.11
C VAL A 125 -18.26 -0.04 -1.64
N ALA A 126 -17.60 1.09 -1.39
CA ALA A 126 -17.53 1.70 -0.07
C ALA A 126 -18.69 2.70 0.08
N VAL A 127 -19.40 2.63 1.21
CA VAL A 127 -20.57 3.48 1.49
C VAL A 127 -20.40 4.08 2.89
N GLN A 128 -20.75 5.35 3.05
CA GLN A 128 -20.81 5.95 4.39
C GLN A 128 -21.91 5.30 5.23
N PRO A 129 -21.76 5.23 6.57
CA PRO A 129 -22.73 4.54 7.44
C PRO A 129 -24.18 5.00 7.27
N ASP A 130 -24.39 6.31 7.09
CA ASP A 130 -25.70 6.94 6.88
C ASP A 130 -26.29 6.69 5.47
N ALA A 131 -25.43 6.40 4.49
CA ALA A 131 -25.83 6.12 3.11
C ALA A 131 -26.12 4.64 2.82
N VAL A 132 -25.86 3.72 3.77
CA VAL A 132 -26.03 2.27 3.56
C VAL A 132 -27.46 1.89 3.16
N ALA A 133 -28.47 2.48 3.82
CA ALA A 133 -29.87 2.17 3.53
C ALA A 133 -30.27 2.61 2.11
N ALA A 134 -29.85 3.82 1.70
CA ALA A 134 -30.09 4.34 0.36
C ALA A 134 -29.40 3.51 -0.72
N PHE A 135 -28.14 3.11 -0.49
CA PHE A 135 -27.41 2.25 -1.41
C PHE A 135 -28.10 0.89 -1.59
N ARG A 136 -28.52 0.24 -0.50
CA ARG A 136 -29.23 -1.05 -0.56
C ARG A 136 -30.55 -0.96 -1.34
N ALA A 137 -31.31 0.12 -1.15
CA ALA A 137 -32.54 0.35 -1.90
C ALA A 137 -32.26 0.51 -3.41
N CYS A 138 -31.22 1.26 -3.78
CA CYS A 138 -30.79 1.41 -5.17
C CYS A 138 -30.31 0.09 -5.79
N ALA A 139 -29.49 -0.67 -5.06
CA ALA A 139 -29.00 -1.98 -5.50
C ALA A 139 -30.16 -2.96 -5.74
N ALA A 140 -31.14 -3.00 -4.84
CA ALA A 140 -32.33 -3.83 -4.99
C ALA A 140 -33.16 -3.46 -6.24
N GLN A 141 -33.33 -2.16 -6.54
CA GLN A 141 -34.00 -1.70 -7.77
C GLN A 141 -33.24 -2.13 -9.04
N ALA A 142 -31.91 -2.23 -8.97
CA ALA A 142 -31.08 -2.72 -10.05
C ALA A 142 -30.98 -4.26 -10.12
N GLY A 143 -31.67 -5.00 -9.24
CA GLY A 143 -31.58 -6.46 -9.16
C GLY A 143 -30.23 -6.97 -8.64
N VAL A 144 -29.47 -6.14 -7.91
CA VAL A 144 -28.16 -6.47 -7.35
C VAL A 144 -28.30 -6.75 -5.86
N GLU A 145 -27.88 -7.93 -5.44
CA GLU A 145 -27.79 -8.29 -4.02
C GLU A 145 -26.44 -7.83 -3.45
N ALA A 146 -26.47 -6.81 -2.57
CA ALA A 146 -25.27 -6.28 -1.92
C ALA A 146 -25.05 -6.93 -0.55
N THR A 147 -23.94 -7.65 -0.39
CA THR A 147 -23.52 -8.25 0.89
C THR A 147 -22.46 -7.39 1.57
N ALA A 148 -22.64 -7.08 2.85
CA ALA A 148 -21.63 -6.37 3.63
C ALA A 148 -20.46 -7.32 3.95
N ILE A 149 -19.25 -6.95 3.54
CA ILE A 149 -18.04 -7.77 3.74
C ILE A 149 -17.10 -7.22 4.83
N GLY A 150 -17.40 -6.05 5.39
CA GLY A 150 -16.58 -5.42 6.41
C GLY A 150 -16.97 -3.96 6.66
N THR A 151 -16.26 -3.32 7.58
CA THR A 151 -16.37 -1.89 7.88
C THR A 151 -15.02 -1.23 7.63
N LEU A 152 -15.01 -0.07 6.98
CA LEU A 152 -13.80 0.74 6.87
C LEU A 152 -13.51 1.36 8.23
N LEU A 153 -12.36 1.02 8.80
CA LEU A 153 -11.87 1.64 10.02
C LEU A 153 -11.04 2.88 9.67
N PRO A 154 -11.12 3.96 10.46
CA PRO A 154 -10.17 5.06 10.33
C PRO A 154 -8.74 4.53 10.51
N ALA A 155 -7.80 5.08 9.75
CA ALA A 155 -6.39 4.77 9.96
C ALA A 155 -5.94 5.33 11.32
N ASP A 156 -5.76 4.46 12.31
CA ASP A 156 -5.28 4.82 13.64
C ASP A 156 -3.79 4.50 13.78
N ARG A 157 -2.99 5.51 14.14
CA ARG A 157 -1.54 5.36 14.36
C ARG A 157 -1.19 4.89 15.77
N ALA A 158 -2.13 4.93 16.72
CA ALA A 158 -1.91 4.62 18.12
C ALA A 158 -2.10 3.13 18.46
N HIS A 159 -2.80 2.38 17.59
CA HIS A 159 -3.08 0.97 17.81
C HIS A 159 -2.42 0.12 16.73
N PRO A 160 -1.18 -0.37 16.91
CA PRO A 160 -0.76 -1.57 16.21
C PRO A 160 -1.75 -2.66 16.66
N LEU A 161 -2.70 -3.01 15.79
CA LEU A 161 -3.64 -4.10 16.00
C LEU A 161 -2.83 -5.40 16.07
N ILE A 162 -2.30 -5.72 17.25
CA ILE A 162 -1.76 -7.02 17.58
C ILE A 162 -2.93 -7.81 18.14
N THR A 163 -3.65 -8.52 17.27
CA THR A 163 -4.67 -9.47 17.71
C THR A 163 -4.00 -10.80 17.97
N VAL A 164 -3.86 -11.19 19.24
CA VAL A 164 -3.50 -12.56 19.62
C VAL A 164 -4.71 -13.43 19.33
N VAL A 165 -4.59 -14.35 18.39
CA VAL A 165 -5.60 -15.40 18.19
C VAL A 165 -5.15 -16.58 19.04
N THR A 166 -5.72 -16.71 20.24
CA THR A 166 -5.59 -17.90 21.11
C THR A 166 -6.54 -18.99 20.66
#